data_AF-A0A0S7WKD4-F1
#
_entry.id   AF-A0A0S7WKD4-F1
#
_cell.length_a   1.000
_cell.length_b   1.000
_cell.length_c   1.000
_cell.angle_alpha   90.00
_cell.angle_beta   90.00
_cell.angle_gamma   90.00
#
_symmetry.space_group_name_H-M   'P 1'
#
loop_
_entity.id
_entity.type
_entity.pdbx_description
1 polymer ?
#
loop_
_entity_poly.entity_id
_entity_poly.type
_entity_poly.pdbx_seq_one_letter_code
_entity_poly.pdbx_strand_id
1 'polypeptide(L)'
;MFAGGEKNPQDPADLDERAIEDIIGGSDCFELTSHFEGTAVDDSGGTDTTGVIKDTILPVLWGRRITGHPNSHAQITLAGDSAFISLTIHTVGTLNIIGWRADTGWVGVQELLNETSQLFAIFKRRGVATDPHRGWELTHISGATGASDSISTVEIDSLRIQSTSYPDTVISNPVHIFAVEDALTFLSEEEIKPTVYANDPSLRVFLHVFMPNWPWHVRVPFVSGGNGTYTGIWHTQLLPAVRFAVFGCLQYETLHDEDYPYDFHGWLFPYLVRIP
;
A
#
# COMPACT_ATOMS: atom_id res chain seq x y z
N MET A 1 9.47 -11.82 10.93
CA MET A 1 9.74 -12.32 12.30
C MET A 1 10.16 -11.12 13.13
N PHE A 2 9.29 -10.67 14.04
CA PHE A 2 9.51 -9.44 14.83
C PHE A 2 10.44 -9.72 16.01
N ALA A 3 11.40 -8.85 16.28
CA ALA A 3 12.34 -9.02 17.38
C ALA A 3 11.72 -8.54 18.70
N GLY A 4 11.22 -9.46 19.52
CA GLY A 4 10.75 -9.21 20.89
C GLY A 4 11.80 -9.61 21.93
N GLY A 5 11.79 -8.97 23.10
CA GLY A 5 12.59 -9.36 24.27
C GLY A 5 12.29 -10.80 24.74
N GLU A 6 13.06 -11.30 25.70
CA GLU A 6 12.93 -12.67 26.20
C GLU A 6 11.57 -12.87 26.91
N LYS A 7 10.58 -13.43 26.20
CA LYS A 7 9.21 -13.66 26.70
C LYS A 7 9.16 -14.90 27.61
N ASN A 8 8.50 -14.79 28.76
CA ASN A 8 8.23 -15.92 29.65
C ASN A 8 7.15 -16.83 29.02
N PRO A 9 7.42 -18.14 28.82
CA PRO A 9 6.47 -19.06 28.21
C PRO A 9 5.22 -19.36 29.06
N GLN A 10 5.18 -18.91 30.32
CA GLN A 10 4.07 -19.16 31.23
C GLN A 10 3.33 -17.89 31.68
N ASP A 11 3.80 -16.70 31.32
CA ASP A 11 3.08 -15.46 31.62
C ASP A 11 1.84 -15.34 30.71
N PRO A 12 0.63 -15.17 31.26
CA PRO A 12 -0.58 -14.94 30.47
C PRO A 12 -0.43 -13.80 29.46
N ALA A 13 0.24 -12.70 29.80
CA ALA A 13 0.43 -11.57 28.90
C ALA A 13 1.30 -11.96 27.69
N ASP A 14 2.41 -12.66 27.93
CA ASP A 14 3.28 -13.16 26.85
C ASP A 14 2.58 -14.20 25.96
N LEU A 15 1.67 -15.01 26.51
CA LEU A 15 0.85 -15.93 25.74
C LEU A 15 -0.20 -15.20 24.89
N ASP A 16 -0.78 -14.13 25.40
CA ASP A 16 -1.73 -13.30 24.68
C ASP A 16 -1.06 -12.54 23.54
N GLU A 17 0.12 -11.95 23.78
CA GLU A 17 0.92 -11.34 22.73
C GLU A 17 1.28 -12.32 21.63
N ARG A 18 1.76 -13.53 21.97
CA ARG A 18 2.07 -14.57 20.98
C ARG A 18 0.84 -14.97 20.16
N ALA A 19 -0.31 -15.10 20.80
CA ALA A 19 -1.55 -15.42 20.10
C ALA A 19 -1.94 -14.33 19.09
N ILE A 20 -1.73 -13.04 19.43
CA ILE A 20 -1.96 -11.91 18.54
C ILE A 20 -0.90 -11.85 17.43
N GLU A 21 0.37 -12.07 17.75
CA GLU A 21 1.47 -12.17 16.77
C GLU A 21 1.19 -13.27 15.73
N ASP A 22 0.64 -14.41 16.17
CA ASP A 22 0.23 -15.50 15.29
C ASP A 22 -0.91 -15.08 14.36
N ILE A 23 -1.91 -14.32 14.85
CA ILE A 23 -2.98 -13.79 13.98
C ILE A 23 -2.41 -12.81 12.96
N ILE A 24 -1.54 -11.89 13.39
CA ILE A 24 -0.90 -10.91 12.51
C ILE A 24 -0.07 -11.62 11.43
N GLY A 25 0.72 -12.62 11.81
CA GLY A 25 1.58 -13.36 10.88
C GLY A 25 0.83 -14.28 9.92
N GLY A 26 -0.41 -14.64 10.23
CA GLY A 26 -1.25 -15.52 9.41
C GLY A 26 -2.34 -14.80 8.61
N SER A 27 -2.39 -13.46 8.63
CA SER A 27 -3.48 -12.69 8.02
C SER A 27 -2.98 -11.76 6.93
N ASP A 28 -3.59 -11.88 5.74
CA ASP A 28 -3.33 -11.01 4.58
C ASP A 28 -3.53 -9.53 4.93
N CYS A 29 -4.38 -9.20 5.92
CA CYS A 29 -4.63 -7.83 6.37
C CYS A 29 -3.37 -7.11 6.89
N PHE A 30 -2.33 -7.86 7.28
CA PHE A 30 -1.07 -7.33 7.79
C PHE A 30 0.11 -7.58 6.84
N GLU A 31 -0.11 -8.16 5.66
CA GLU A 31 0.94 -8.49 4.70
C GLU A 31 1.37 -7.27 3.86
N LEU A 32 1.89 -6.23 4.51
CA LEU A 32 2.32 -5.01 3.79
C LEU A 32 3.51 -5.27 2.84
N THR A 33 4.31 -6.30 3.10
CA THR A 33 5.56 -6.59 2.39
C THR A 33 5.36 -6.94 0.93
N SER A 34 4.41 -7.83 0.62
CA SER A 34 4.08 -8.21 -0.75
C SER A 34 3.14 -7.19 -1.39
N HIS A 35 2.41 -6.42 -0.57
CA HIS A 35 1.46 -5.45 -1.10
C HIS A 35 2.11 -4.24 -1.79
N PHE A 36 3.29 -3.81 -1.33
CA PHE A 36 4.04 -2.75 -2.02
C PHE A 36 4.98 -3.26 -3.11
N GLU A 37 5.12 -4.58 -3.29
CA GLU A 37 5.94 -5.18 -4.34
C GLU A 37 5.19 -5.22 -5.69
N GLY A 38 5.91 -5.11 -6.81
CA GLY A 38 5.33 -5.37 -8.12
C GLY A 38 6.35 -5.32 -9.24
N THR A 39 6.32 -6.34 -10.09
CA THR A 39 7.14 -6.50 -11.30
C THR A 39 6.81 -5.44 -12.36
N ALA A 40 7.66 -5.35 -13.39
CA ALA A 40 7.62 -4.35 -14.45
C ALA A 40 6.20 -4.17 -15.04
N VAL A 41 5.61 -2.99 -14.83
CA VAL A 41 4.36 -2.59 -15.46
C VAL A 41 4.67 -1.56 -16.53
N ASP A 42 4.00 -1.68 -17.68
CA ASP A 42 4.07 -0.75 -18.80
C ASP A 42 3.44 0.58 -18.40
N ASP A 43 4.20 1.67 -18.53
CA ASP A 43 3.73 3.04 -18.29
C ASP A 43 3.33 3.74 -19.61
N SER A 44 2.98 2.97 -20.64
CA SER A 44 2.55 3.49 -21.96
C SER A 44 1.27 4.34 -21.93
N GLY A 45 0.68 4.60 -20.75
CA GLY A 45 -0.49 5.48 -20.58
C GLY A 45 -0.16 6.96 -20.33
N GLY A 46 1.09 7.33 -20.04
CA GLY A 46 1.48 8.70 -19.77
C GLY A 46 1.62 9.55 -21.05
N THR A 47 0.53 10.13 -21.53
CA THR A 47 0.58 11.18 -22.57
C THR A 47 0.90 12.53 -21.95
N ASP A 48 2.17 12.78 -21.64
CA ASP A 48 2.65 14.16 -21.54
C ASP A 48 3.74 14.42 -22.60
N THR A 49 3.28 15.00 -23.71
CA THR A 49 4.10 15.51 -24.79
C THR A 49 4.38 16.98 -24.52
N THR A 50 5.26 17.30 -23.58
CA THR A 50 5.74 18.67 -23.39
C THR A 50 7.27 18.72 -23.43
N GLY A 51 7.79 18.86 -24.65
CA GLY A 51 9.15 19.32 -24.91
C GLY A 51 10.23 18.25 -24.76
N VAL A 52 10.84 17.85 -25.88
CA VAL A 52 12.04 17.00 -25.88
C VAL A 52 13.16 17.71 -25.13
N ILE A 53 13.34 17.37 -23.85
CA ILE A 53 14.58 17.59 -23.11
C ILE A 53 15.48 16.41 -23.48
N LYS A 54 16.68 16.72 -24.00
CA LYS A 54 17.56 15.71 -24.63
C LYS A 54 18.12 14.67 -23.65
N ASP A 55 18.04 14.94 -22.34
CA ASP A 55 18.68 14.14 -21.30
C ASP A 55 17.67 13.40 -20.38
N THR A 56 16.37 13.45 -20.68
CA THR A 56 15.33 12.82 -19.87
C THR A 56 15.13 11.36 -20.27
N ILE A 57 14.98 10.47 -19.28
CA ILE A 57 14.56 9.08 -19.51
C ILE A 57 13.08 9.09 -19.90
N LEU A 58 12.74 8.45 -21.01
CA LEU A 58 11.36 8.10 -21.33
C LEU A 58 11.10 6.68 -20.81
N PRO A 59 10.51 6.51 -19.61
CA PRO A 59 10.27 5.20 -19.03
C PRO A 59 9.28 4.43 -19.91
N VAL A 60 9.60 3.16 -20.16
CA VAL A 60 8.73 2.21 -20.87
C VAL A 60 8.20 1.18 -19.87
N LEU A 61 9.09 0.69 -19.00
CA LEU A 61 8.73 -0.25 -17.94
C LEU A 61 9.42 0.18 -16.66
N TRP A 62 8.71 0.07 -15.54
CA TRP A 62 9.35 0.19 -14.23
C TRP A 62 8.71 -0.73 -13.20
N GLY A 63 9.49 -1.10 -12.20
CA GLY A 63 9.06 -2.03 -11.16
C GLY A 63 9.91 -1.98 -9.91
N ARG A 64 9.31 -2.40 -8.81
CA ARG A 64 9.95 -2.46 -7.50
C ARG A 64 10.41 -3.89 -7.25
N ARG A 65 11.66 -4.06 -6.86
CA ARG A 65 12.22 -5.33 -6.38
C ARG A 65 12.58 -5.18 -4.92
N ILE A 66 11.81 -5.84 -4.06
CA ILE A 66 12.07 -5.83 -2.63
C ILE A 66 13.15 -6.85 -2.29
N THR A 67 14.04 -6.48 -1.38
CA THR A 67 15.20 -7.31 -0.99
C THR A 67 15.22 -7.63 0.50
N GLY A 68 14.47 -6.88 1.32
CA GLY A 68 14.29 -7.20 2.72
C GLY A 68 13.41 -6.21 3.45
N HIS A 69 13.12 -6.55 4.71
CA HIS A 69 12.32 -5.73 5.61
C HIS A 69 13.00 -5.52 6.98
N PRO A 70 14.21 -4.92 7.00
CA PRO A 70 15.00 -4.81 8.22
C PRO A 70 14.25 -4.03 9.29
N ASN A 71 14.42 -4.36 10.58
CA ASN A 71 13.87 -3.59 11.70
C ASN A 71 12.34 -3.42 11.73
N SER A 72 11.60 -4.16 10.89
CA SER A 72 10.14 -4.21 10.96
C SER A 72 9.71 -4.77 12.31
N HIS A 73 8.73 -4.14 12.96
CA HIS A 73 8.27 -4.51 14.29
C HIS A 73 6.77 -4.23 14.47
N ALA A 74 6.12 -5.08 15.27
CA ALA A 74 4.77 -4.85 15.77
C ALA A 74 4.88 -4.49 17.24
N GLN A 75 4.34 -3.33 17.63
CA GLN A 75 4.15 -2.96 19.03
C GLN A 75 2.75 -3.39 19.47
N ILE A 76 2.67 -4.22 20.51
CA ILE A 76 1.42 -4.71 21.08
C ILE A 76 1.26 -4.10 22.48
N THR A 77 0.14 -3.43 22.73
CA THR A 77 -0.21 -2.91 24.06
C THR A 77 -1.48 -3.57 24.55
N LEU A 78 -1.35 -4.43 25.58
CA LEU A 78 -2.49 -5.09 26.22
C LEU A 78 -3.15 -4.18 27.27
N ALA A 79 -4.48 -4.11 27.24
CA ALA A 79 -5.30 -3.39 28.21
C ALA A 79 -6.58 -4.17 28.49
N GLY A 80 -6.52 -5.08 29.47
CA GLY A 80 -7.62 -6.00 29.78
C GLY A 80 -7.94 -6.90 28.57
N ASP A 81 -9.20 -6.88 28.14
CA ASP A 81 -9.68 -7.65 26.98
C ASP A 81 -9.49 -6.91 25.63
N SER A 82 -8.64 -5.88 25.59
CA SER A 82 -8.30 -5.15 24.37
C SER A 82 -6.79 -5.15 24.14
N ALA A 83 -6.38 -5.24 22.89
CA ALA A 83 -4.99 -5.10 22.48
C ALA A 83 -4.89 -4.10 21.32
N PHE A 84 -3.98 -3.15 21.46
CA PHE A 84 -3.72 -2.10 20.48
C PHE A 84 -2.41 -2.39 19.76
N ILE A 85 -2.46 -2.38 18.44
CA ILE A 85 -1.33 -2.77 17.58
C ILE A 85 -0.89 -1.56 16.76
N SER A 86 0.40 -1.33 16.75
CA SER A 86 1.08 -0.44 15.80
C SER A 86 2.12 -1.27 15.04
N LEU A 87 1.87 -1.50 13.76
CA LEU A 87 2.77 -2.23 12.88
C LEU A 87 3.60 -1.22 12.09
N THR A 88 4.93 -1.32 12.19
CA THR A 88 5.87 -0.57 11.34
C THR A 88 6.68 -1.54 10.52
N ILE A 89 6.64 -1.38 9.20
CA ILE A 89 7.42 -2.18 8.25
C ILE A 89 8.39 -1.24 7.55
N HIS A 90 9.69 -1.51 7.67
CA HIS A 90 10.67 -0.88 6.79
C HIS A 90 10.93 -1.80 5.62
N THR A 91 11.00 -1.26 4.42
CA THR A 91 11.15 -2.00 3.18
C THR A 91 12.33 -1.46 2.42
N VAL A 92 13.30 -2.34 2.12
CA VAL A 92 14.48 -2.01 1.31
C VAL A 92 14.49 -2.81 0.02
N GLY A 93 14.91 -2.18 -1.06
CA GLY A 93 14.90 -2.79 -2.37
C GLY A 93 15.50 -1.89 -3.43
N THR A 94 15.03 -2.09 -4.65
CA THR A 94 15.41 -1.25 -5.79
C THR A 94 14.21 -0.92 -6.66
N LEU A 95 14.17 0.31 -7.15
CA LEU A 95 13.35 0.70 -8.28
C LEU A 95 14.14 0.42 -9.55
N ASN A 96 13.56 -0.33 -10.49
CA ASN A 96 14.19 -0.68 -11.76
C ASN A 96 13.40 0.00 -12.87
N ILE A 97 14.07 0.77 -13.72
CA ILE A 97 13.47 1.52 -14.84
C ILE A 97 14.14 1.05 -16.13
N ILE A 98 13.34 0.68 -17.11
CA ILE A 98 13.76 0.46 -18.49
C ILE A 98 13.14 1.58 -19.31
N GLY A 99 13.97 2.36 -19.99
CA GLY A 99 13.52 3.52 -20.75
C GLY A 99 14.39 3.82 -21.95
N TRP A 100 14.07 4.91 -22.63
CA TRP A 100 14.79 5.42 -23.78
C TRP A 100 15.32 6.82 -23.50
N ARG A 101 16.59 7.10 -23.83
CA ARG A 101 17.17 8.45 -23.90
C ARG A 101 17.51 8.80 -25.34
N ALA A 102 17.38 10.08 -25.68
CA ALA A 102 17.60 10.55 -27.05
C ALA A 102 19.06 10.43 -27.52
N ASP A 103 20.02 10.49 -26.60
CA ASP A 103 21.45 10.48 -26.85
C ASP A 103 22.09 9.08 -26.79
N THR A 104 21.67 8.23 -25.84
CA THR A 104 22.24 6.90 -25.61
C THR A 104 21.36 5.74 -26.09
N GLY A 105 20.07 5.97 -26.37
CA GLY A 105 19.11 4.93 -26.73
C GLY A 105 18.52 4.22 -25.50
N TRP A 106 18.35 2.89 -25.56
CA TRP A 106 17.81 2.11 -24.45
C TRP A 106 18.72 2.18 -23.22
N VAL A 107 18.12 2.47 -22.07
CA VAL A 107 18.80 2.54 -20.76
C VAL A 107 18.08 1.67 -19.74
N GLY A 108 18.85 1.13 -18.80
CA GLY A 108 18.37 0.49 -17.59
C GLY A 108 18.91 1.26 -16.38
N VAL A 109 18.03 1.80 -15.56
CA VAL A 109 18.38 2.53 -14.34
C VAL A 109 17.90 1.74 -13.13
N GLN A 110 18.73 1.71 -12.10
CA GLN A 110 18.42 1.05 -10.84
C GLN A 110 18.70 2.01 -9.69
N GLU A 111 17.65 2.37 -8.97
CA GLU A 111 17.72 3.24 -7.80
C GLU A 111 17.48 2.45 -6.53
N LEU A 112 18.08 2.92 -5.43
CA LEU A 112 17.81 2.37 -4.12
C LEU A 112 16.42 2.78 -3.68
N LEU A 113 15.66 1.80 -3.23
CA LEU A 113 14.36 2.00 -2.61
C LEU A 113 14.50 1.76 -1.12
N ASN A 114 14.09 2.73 -0.31
CA ASN A 114 13.90 2.57 1.11
C ASN A 114 12.65 3.32 1.55
N GLU A 115 11.73 2.65 2.23
CA GLU A 115 10.47 3.22 2.68
C GLU A 115 10.05 2.64 4.03
N THR A 116 9.24 3.42 4.75
CA THR A 116 8.62 2.99 6.00
C THR A 116 7.11 3.03 5.84
N SER A 117 6.44 1.92 6.16
CA SER A 117 4.99 1.78 6.16
C SER A 117 4.45 1.53 7.56
N GLN A 118 3.25 2.07 7.84
CA GLN A 118 2.58 1.96 9.14
C GLN A 118 1.11 1.57 9.00
N LEU A 119 0.63 0.72 9.92
CA LEU A 119 -0.78 0.32 10.07
C LEU A 119 -1.11 0.12 11.55
N PHE A 120 -2.37 0.37 11.92
CA PHE A 120 -2.89 0.17 13.27
C PHE A 120 -4.04 -0.83 13.28
N ALA A 121 -4.17 -1.57 14.39
CA ALA A 121 -5.27 -2.50 14.59
C ALA A 121 -5.69 -2.60 16.06
N ILE A 122 -6.91 -3.05 16.29
CA ILE A 122 -7.45 -3.35 17.62
C ILE A 122 -8.00 -4.77 17.65
N PHE A 123 -7.46 -5.57 18.54
CA PHE A 123 -7.98 -6.89 18.87
C PHE A 123 -8.80 -6.82 20.15
N LYS A 124 -9.86 -7.62 20.21
CA LYS A 124 -10.61 -7.84 21.46
C LYS A 124 -10.69 -9.31 21.79
N ARG A 125 -10.60 -9.64 23.07
CA ARG A 125 -10.87 -10.98 23.55
C ARG A 125 -12.37 -11.16 23.66
N ARG A 126 -12.92 -12.08 22.86
CA ARG A 126 -14.34 -12.46 22.90
C ARG A 126 -14.55 -13.89 23.40
N GLY A 127 -13.52 -14.72 23.31
CA GLY A 127 -13.51 -16.10 23.80
C GLY A 127 -12.77 -16.27 25.14
N VAL A 128 -12.45 -17.52 25.44
CA VAL A 128 -11.67 -17.92 26.62
C VAL A 128 -10.25 -18.35 26.23
N ALA A 129 -9.37 -18.47 27.23
CA ALA A 129 -7.94 -18.75 27.02
C ALA A 129 -7.63 -20.10 26.34
N THR A 130 -8.60 -21.02 26.28
CA THR A 130 -8.49 -22.32 25.62
C THR A 130 -8.96 -22.31 24.17
N ASP A 131 -9.59 -21.23 23.72
CA ASP A 131 -10.05 -21.08 22.34
C ASP A 131 -8.86 -20.85 21.39
N PRO A 132 -9.04 -21.04 20.06
CA PRO A 132 -8.04 -20.62 19.07
C PRO A 132 -7.60 -19.19 19.30
N HIS A 133 -6.28 -18.95 19.22
CA HIS A 133 -5.65 -17.66 19.55
C HIS A 133 -6.12 -17.08 20.90
N ARG A 134 -6.48 -17.94 21.86
CA ARG A 134 -6.92 -17.58 23.23
C ARG A 134 -8.16 -16.67 23.24
N GLY A 135 -8.98 -16.76 22.19
CA GLY A 135 -10.22 -15.99 22.04
C GLY A 135 -10.03 -14.55 21.58
N TRP A 136 -8.83 -14.16 21.13
CA TRP A 136 -8.56 -12.86 20.52
C TRP A 136 -9.06 -12.81 19.08
N GLU A 137 -9.75 -11.71 18.72
CA GLU A 137 -10.25 -11.47 17.38
C GLU A 137 -9.90 -10.05 16.92
N LEU A 138 -9.55 -9.89 15.64
CA LEU A 138 -9.40 -8.59 15.00
C LEU A 138 -10.79 -7.92 14.93
N THR A 139 -10.91 -6.73 15.51
CA THR A 139 -12.19 -5.99 15.52
C THR A 139 -12.11 -4.68 14.76
N HIS A 140 -10.95 -4.03 14.76
CA HIS A 140 -10.74 -2.79 14.04
C HIS A 140 -9.37 -2.82 13.36
N ILE A 141 -9.28 -2.17 12.22
CA ILE A 141 -8.05 -2.02 11.44
C ILE A 141 -8.06 -0.64 10.78
N SER A 142 -6.89 -0.10 10.48
CA SER A 142 -6.77 1.05 9.58
C SER A 142 -6.43 0.61 8.16
N GLY A 143 -6.30 1.55 7.23
CA GLY A 143 -5.43 1.34 6.07
C GLY A 143 -3.96 1.31 6.49
N ALA A 144 -3.06 1.44 5.53
CA ALA A 144 -1.65 1.70 5.78
C ALA A 144 -1.20 2.94 5.00
N THR A 145 -0.17 3.60 5.51
CA THR A 145 0.55 4.66 4.80
C THR A 145 2.00 4.27 4.70
N GLY A 146 2.62 4.51 3.55
CA GLY A 146 4.03 4.23 3.30
C GLY A 146 4.69 5.41 2.60
N ALA A 147 5.88 5.79 3.03
CA ALA A 147 6.64 6.90 2.45
C ALA A 147 8.11 6.53 2.32
N SER A 148 8.78 7.07 1.29
CA SER A 148 10.23 6.94 1.13
C SER A 148 10.99 7.61 2.29
N ASP A 149 12.07 6.96 2.73
CA ASP A 149 12.84 7.41 3.90
C ASP A 149 13.87 8.50 3.56
N SER A 150 14.41 8.48 2.33
CA SER A 150 15.50 9.36 1.89
C SER A 150 15.04 10.77 1.53
N ILE A 151 13.87 10.86 0.92
CA ILE A 151 13.18 12.08 0.52
C ILE A 151 11.68 11.76 0.64
N SER A 152 10.87 12.74 1.04
CA SER A 152 9.42 12.56 1.16
C SER A 152 8.77 13.90 0.86
N THR A 153 8.77 14.27 -0.42
CA THR A 153 8.17 15.54 -0.85
C THR A 153 6.79 15.36 -1.45
N VAL A 154 6.44 14.14 -1.86
CA VAL A 154 5.13 13.82 -2.42
C VAL A 154 4.15 13.42 -1.31
N GLU A 155 2.93 13.95 -1.35
CA GLU A 155 1.91 13.71 -0.34
C GLU A 155 0.53 13.50 -0.98
N ILE A 156 -0.25 12.58 -0.42
CA ILE A 156 -1.67 12.41 -0.75
C ILE A 156 -2.43 13.16 0.33
N ASP A 157 -3.17 14.20 -0.05
CA ASP A 157 -3.99 14.97 0.87
C ASP A 157 -5.28 14.22 1.19
N SER A 158 -5.91 13.66 0.15
CA SER A 158 -7.13 12.86 0.31
C SER A 158 -7.41 11.98 -0.90
N LEU A 159 -8.25 10.98 -0.66
CA LEU A 159 -8.75 10.04 -1.65
C LEU A 159 -10.28 10.04 -1.61
N ARG A 160 -10.93 10.40 -2.71
CA ARG A 160 -12.37 10.23 -2.89
C ARG A 160 -12.64 8.93 -3.63
N ILE A 161 -13.48 8.08 -3.07
CA ILE A 161 -13.94 6.84 -3.68
C ILE A 161 -15.42 6.96 -4.01
N GLN A 162 -15.76 6.74 -5.28
CA GLN A 162 -17.13 6.73 -5.75
C GLN A 162 -17.44 5.38 -6.38
N SER A 163 -18.54 4.76 -5.95
CA SER A 163 -19.05 3.51 -6.49
C SER A 163 -20.58 3.50 -6.44
N THR A 164 -21.19 2.43 -6.93
CA THR A 164 -22.64 2.22 -6.87
C THR A 164 -23.07 1.51 -5.58
N SER A 165 -22.21 0.66 -5.03
CA SER A 165 -22.49 -0.21 -3.89
C SER A 165 -22.05 0.37 -2.54
N TYR A 166 -21.23 1.41 -2.54
CA TYR A 166 -20.70 2.06 -1.34
C TYR A 166 -20.93 3.57 -1.42
N PRO A 167 -21.20 4.26 -0.29
CA PRO A 167 -21.34 5.71 -0.28
C PRO A 167 -20.11 6.44 -0.83
N ASP A 168 -20.35 7.57 -1.48
CA ASP A 168 -19.29 8.51 -1.86
C ASP A 168 -18.50 8.94 -0.62
N THR A 169 -17.24 8.52 -0.56
CA THR A 169 -16.42 8.58 0.65
C THR A 169 -15.14 9.33 0.38
N VAL A 170 -14.79 10.27 1.26
CA VAL A 170 -13.50 10.97 1.24
C VAL A 170 -12.68 10.48 2.43
N ILE A 171 -11.51 9.94 2.14
CA ILE A 171 -10.52 9.51 3.10
C ILE A 171 -9.43 10.58 3.13
N SER A 172 -9.19 11.19 4.29
CA SER A 172 -8.13 12.18 4.50
C SER A 172 -7.07 11.72 5.51
N ASN A 173 -7.26 10.52 6.08
CA ASN A 173 -6.30 9.90 6.99
C ASN A 173 -6.31 8.38 6.76
N PRO A 174 -5.27 7.81 6.11
CA PRO A 174 -5.22 6.40 5.77
C PRO A 174 -5.09 5.50 7.00
N VAL A 175 -4.57 6.06 8.11
CA VAL A 175 -4.35 5.35 9.36
C VAL A 175 -5.48 5.56 10.38
N HIS A 176 -6.60 6.15 9.96
CA HIS A 176 -7.81 6.19 10.78
C HIS A 176 -8.36 4.77 10.96
N ILE A 177 -8.56 4.37 12.21
CA ILE A 177 -9.03 3.04 12.58
C ILE A 177 -10.55 2.94 12.37
N PHE A 178 -11.01 1.89 11.71
CA PHE A 178 -12.43 1.57 11.50
C PHE A 178 -12.72 0.12 11.88
N ALA A 179 -13.98 -0.19 12.20
CA ALA A 179 -14.39 -1.56 12.50
C ALA A 179 -14.28 -2.42 11.24
N VAL A 180 -13.87 -3.69 11.35
CA VAL A 180 -13.67 -4.56 10.18
C VAL A 180 -14.95 -4.68 9.33
N GLU A 181 -16.11 -4.67 9.96
CA GLU A 181 -17.42 -4.67 9.32
C GLU A 181 -17.74 -3.41 8.50
N ASP A 182 -17.07 -2.28 8.78
CA ASP A 182 -17.25 -0.99 8.09
C ASP A 182 -16.27 -0.80 6.92
N ALA A 183 -15.43 -1.80 6.64
CA ALA A 183 -14.49 -1.77 5.52
C ALA A 183 -15.18 -1.42 4.20
N LEU A 184 -14.47 -0.69 3.34
CA LEU A 184 -14.91 -0.42 1.96
C LEU A 184 -15.40 -1.71 1.33
N THR A 185 -16.64 -1.72 0.86
CA THR A 185 -17.28 -2.93 0.33
C THR A 185 -17.82 -2.65 -1.05
N PHE A 186 -17.43 -3.49 -2.00
CA PHE A 186 -17.81 -3.35 -3.40
C PHE A 186 -18.40 -4.63 -3.95
N LEU A 187 -19.21 -4.51 -5.00
CA LEU A 187 -19.67 -5.66 -5.77
C LEU A 187 -18.55 -6.15 -6.68
N SER A 188 -18.60 -7.42 -7.04
CA SER A 188 -17.75 -8.04 -8.05
C SER A 188 -17.90 -7.34 -9.40
N GLU A 189 -16.78 -7.10 -10.09
CA GLU A 189 -16.68 -6.41 -11.39
C GLU A 189 -17.20 -4.96 -11.43
N GLU A 190 -17.44 -4.36 -10.26
CA GLU A 190 -17.93 -3.00 -10.14
C GLU A 190 -16.89 -1.97 -10.61
N GLU A 191 -17.35 -0.98 -11.37
CA GLU A 191 -16.57 0.21 -11.70
C GLU A 191 -16.52 1.17 -10.51
N ILE A 192 -15.31 1.42 -10.03
CA ILE A 192 -14.96 2.38 -8.98
C ILE A 192 -14.25 3.56 -9.61
N LYS A 193 -14.60 4.78 -9.19
CA LYS A 193 -14.00 6.04 -9.64
C LYS A 193 -13.23 6.69 -8.50
N PRO A 194 -11.96 6.31 -8.30
CA PRO A 194 -11.09 7.00 -7.36
C PRO A 194 -10.65 8.36 -7.91
N THR A 195 -10.61 9.36 -7.03
CA THR A 195 -9.93 10.64 -7.26
C THR A 195 -8.93 10.87 -6.15
N VAL A 196 -7.66 11.03 -6.51
CA VAL A 196 -6.56 11.36 -5.59
C VAL A 196 -6.35 12.88 -5.65
N TYR A 197 -6.31 13.51 -4.48
CA TYR A 197 -5.86 14.88 -4.29
C TYR A 197 -4.49 14.83 -3.63
N ALA A 198 -3.52 15.49 -4.24
CA ALA A 198 -2.13 15.46 -3.83
C ALA A 198 -1.52 16.86 -3.89
N ASN A 199 -0.41 17.03 -3.17
CA ASN A 199 0.23 18.32 -2.95
C ASN A 199 0.91 18.91 -4.21
N ASP A 200 1.24 18.08 -5.20
CA ASP A 200 1.95 18.50 -6.41
C ASP A 200 1.17 18.07 -7.69
N PRO A 201 0.99 18.96 -8.69
CA PRO A 201 0.30 18.66 -9.96
C PRO A 201 1.14 17.89 -11.00
N SER A 202 2.43 17.65 -10.75
CA SER A 202 3.37 16.95 -11.65
C SER A 202 3.58 15.46 -11.30
N LEU A 203 2.91 14.96 -10.25
CA LEU A 203 3.09 13.61 -9.74
C LEU A 203 2.65 12.54 -10.74
N ARG A 204 3.32 11.39 -10.64
CA ARG A 204 2.89 10.14 -11.23
C ARG A 204 2.01 9.41 -10.22
N VAL A 205 0.69 9.49 -10.42
CA VAL A 205 -0.30 8.84 -9.56
C VAL A 205 -0.80 7.56 -10.21
N PHE A 206 -0.85 6.48 -9.43
CA PHE A 206 -1.30 5.17 -9.91
C PHE A 206 -2.03 4.39 -8.84
N LEU A 207 -2.91 3.49 -9.28
CA LEU A 207 -3.47 2.43 -8.46
C LEU A 207 -2.69 1.15 -8.69
N HIS A 208 -2.26 0.53 -7.62
CA HIS A 208 -1.63 -0.78 -7.62
C HIS A 208 -2.58 -1.80 -6.99
N VAL A 209 -2.99 -2.78 -7.81
CA VAL A 209 -3.94 -3.84 -7.45
C VAL A 209 -3.37 -5.22 -7.70
N PHE A 210 -3.85 -6.18 -6.92
CA PHE A 210 -3.43 -7.58 -6.96
C PHE A 210 -4.36 -8.40 -7.84
N MET A 211 -3.77 -9.30 -8.62
CA MET A 211 -4.48 -10.25 -9.46
C MET A 211 -4.05 -11.68 -9.09
N PRO A 212 -4.98 -12.65 -9.09
CA PRO A 212 -4.68 -14.03 -8.73
C PRO A 212 -3.82 -14.77 -9.78
N ASN A 213 -3.67 -14.20 -10.97
CA ASN A 213 -2.87 -14.77 -12.06
C ASN A 213 -1.84 -13.73 -12.54
N TRP A 214 -0.77 -14.20 -13.19
CA TRP A 214 0.23 -13.35 -13.84
C TRP A 214 -0.41 -12.19 -14.64
N PRO A 215 0.07 -10.93 -14.49
CA PRO A 215 1.29 -10.49 -13.80
C PRO A 215 1.25 -10.35 -12.26
N TRP A 216 0.26 -10.91 -11.55
CA TRP A 216 0.09 -10.86 -10.08
C TRP A 216 -0.18 -9.46 -9.50
N HIS A 217 0.35 -8.41 -10.12
CA HIS A 217 0.17 -7.01 -9.78
C HIS A 217 -0.03 -6.19 -11.05
N VAL A 218 -0.89 -5.19 -11.00
CA VAL A 218 -1.05 -4.19 -12.06
C VAL A 218 -0.96 -2.81 -11.45
N ARG A 219 -0.26 -1.91 -12.14
CA ARG A 219 -0.30 -0.47 -11.89
C ARG A 219 -1.14 0.17 -12.97
N VAL A 220 -2.19 0.87 -12.57
CA VAL A 220 -3.10 1.60 -13.46
C VAL A 220 -2.85 3.08 -13.25
N PRO A 221 -2.34 3.80 -14.26
CA PRO A 221 -2.06 5.23 -14.12
C PRO A 221 -3.35 6.02 -13.99
N PHE A 222 -3.30 7.10 -13.22
CA PHE A 222 -4.37 8.08 -13.13
C PHE A 222 -4.15 9.18 -14.16
N VAL A 223 -5.25 9.79 -14.61
CA VAL A 223 -5.21 10.97 -15.48
C VAL A 223 -5.16 12.22 -14.62
N SER A 224 -4.19 13.10 -14.85
CA SER A 224 -4.12 14.40 -14.19
C SER A 224 -5.23 15.32 -14.69
N GLY A 225 -6.01 15.89 -13.77
CA GLY A 225 -6.95 16.98 -14.00
C GLY A 225 -6.33 18.36 -13.78
N GLY A 226 -5.03 18.43 -13.47
CA GLY A 226 -4.35 19.64 -13.01
C GLY A 226 -4.63 19.95 -11.53
N ASN A 227 -3.88 20.93 -10.99
CA ASN A 227 -4.01 21.40 -9.59
C ASN A 227 -4.01 20.26 -8.55
N GLY A 228 -3.12 19.27 -8.72
CA GLY A 228 -2.98 18.16 -7.77
C GLY A 228 -4.14 17.16 -7.77
N THR A 229 -5.04 17.21 -8.76
CA THR A 229 -6.17 16.27 -8.87
C THR A 229 -5.88 15.21 -9.91
N TYR A 230 -6.08 13.94 -9.56
CA TYR A 230 -5.85 12.79 -10.43
C TYR A 230 -7.05 11.85 -10.37
N THR A 231 -7.56 11.41 -11.52
CA THR A 231 -8.73 10.51 -11.60
C THR A 231 -8.37 9.19 -12.24
N GLY A 232 -8.88 8.09 -11.67
CA GLY A 232 -8.69 6.74 -12.20
C GLY A 232 -10.02 6.04 -12.43
N ILE A 233 -9.95 4.91 -13.14
CA ILE A 233 -11.03 3.93 -13.23
C ILE A 233 -10.46 2.61 -12.75
N TRP A 234 -11.20 1.94 -11.88
CA TRP A 234 -10.80 0.68 -11.29
C TRP A 234 -11.97 -0.29 -11.30
N HIS A 235 -11.74 -1.53 -11.76
CA HIS A 235 -12.72 -2.61 -11.65
C HIS A 235 -12.32 -3.57 -10.54
N THR A 236 -13.26 -3.87 -9.65
CA THR A 236 -13.05 -4.86 -8.59
C THR A 236 -12.96 -6.27 -9.17
N GLN A 237 -12.30 -7.17 -8.46
CA GLN A 237 -12.06 -8.53 -8.93
C GLN A 237 -13.35 -9.36 -8.97
N LEU A 238 -13.36 -10.38 -9.83
CA LEU A 238 -14.49 -11.31 -9.97
C LEU A 238 -14.78 -12.10 -8.68
N LEU A 239 -13.73 -12.56 -7.99
CA LEU A 239 -13.87 -13.47 -6.86
C LEU A 239 -14.04 -12.73 -5.52
N PRO A 240 -15.09 -13.04 -4.74
CA PRO A 240 -15.29 -12.47 -3.41
C PRO A 240 -14.14 -12.82 -2.47
N ALA A 241 -13.56 -11.80 -1.84
CA ALA A 241 -12.61 -11.92 -0.76
C ALA A 241 -12.31 -10.53 -0.18
N VAL A 242 -11.56 -10.51 0.91
CA VAL A 242 -10.77 -9.33 1.26
C VAL A 242 -9.69 -9.13 0.20
N ARG A 243 -9.48 -7.88 -0.17
CA ARG A 243 -8.54 -7.44 -1.19
C ARG A 243 -7.86 -6.15 -0.74
N PHE A 244 -6.83 -5.74 -1.46
CA PHE A 244 -6.04 -4.57 -1.13
C PHE A 244 -5.84 -3.70 -2.37
N ALA A 245 -5.90 -2.39 -2.15
CA ALA A 245 -5.66 -1.38 -3.17
C ALA A 245 -4.62 -0.41 -2.62
N VAL A 246 -3.57 -0.17 -3.40
CA VAL A 246 -2.53 0.81 -3.06
C VAL A 246 -2.65 2.00 -4.01
N PHE A 247 -2.90 3.18 -3.48
CA PHE A 247 -2.86 4.44 -4.21
C PHE A 247 -1.48 5.04 -3.99
N GLY A 248 -0.66 5.05 -5.04
CA GLY A 248 0.73 5.51 -4.98
C GLY A 248 0.93 6.80 -5.75
N CYS A 249 1.81 7.65 -5.24
CA CYS A 249 2.35 8.82 -5.90
C CYS A 249 3.87 8.70 -5.96
N LEU A 250 4.43 8.99 -7.13
CA LEU A 250 5.87 9.21 -7.31
C LEU A 250 6.07 10.63 -7.82
N GLN A 251 7.19 11.25 -7.42
CA GLN A 251 7.65 12.44 -8.11
C GLN A 251 7.96 12.11 -9.57
N TYR A 252 7.72 13.04 -10.50
CA TYR A 252 8.00 12.81 -11.92
C TYR A 252 9.45 12.39 -12.12
N GLU A 253 10.39 13.14 -11.55
CA GLU A 253 11.82 12.94 -11.67
C GLU A 253 12.26 11.53 -11.23
N THR A 254 11.59 10.89 -10.26
CA THR A 254 11.86 9.50 -9.83
C THR A 254 11.84 8.47 -10.96
N LEU A 255 11.15 8.74 -12.08
CA LEU A 255 11.13 7.83 -13.24
C LEU A 255 11.90 8.37 -14.45
N HIS A 256 12.32 9.63 -14.39
CA HIS A 256 12.71 10.41 -15.55
C HIS A 256 14.13 10.99 -15.45
N ASP A 257 14.72 11.01 -14.25
CA ASP A 257 16.05 11.51 -13.92
C ASP A 257 16.80 10.47 -13.07
N GLU A 258 17.96 9.99 -13.53
CA GLU A 258 18.75 8.97 -12.83
C GLU A 258 19.44 9.46 -11.57
N ASP A 259 19.58 10.78 -11.41
CA ASP A 259 20.19 11.40 -10.25
C ASP A 259 19.15 11.79 -9.19
N TYR A 260 17.86 11.74 -9.53
CA TYR A 260 16.78 12.02 -8.59
C TYR A 260 16.50 10.78 -7.72
N PRO A 261 16.43 10.92 -6.39
CA PRO A 261 16.19 9.78 -5.50
C PRO A 261 14.74 9.27 -5.56
N TYR A 262 14.54 8.02 -5.15
CA TYR A 262 13.22 7.44 -4.94
C TYR A 262 12.36 8.29 -3.97
N ASP A 263 11.37 9.01 -4.51
CA ASP A 263 10.40 9.82 -3.78
C ASP A 263 8.99 9.29 -4.01
N PHE A 264 8.42 8.68 -2.97
CA PHE A 264 7.18 7.92 -3.00
C PHE A 264 6.33 8.18 -1.75
N HIS A 265 5.02 8.22 -1.97
CA HIS A 265 4.03 8.12 -0.90
C HIS A 265 2.86 7.26 -1.38
N GLY A 266 2.40 6.35 -0.52
CA GLY A 266 1.37 5.40 -0.87
C GLY A 266 0.40 5.14 0.28
N TRP A 267 -0.88 5.06 -0.05
CA TRP A 267 -1.94 4.63 0.86
C TRP A 267 -2.46 3.27 0.46
N LEU A 268 -2.50 2.32 1.39
CA LEU A 268 -3.04 0.98 1.20
C LEU A 268 -4.35 0.86 1.96
N PHE A 269 -5.38 0.32 1.31
CA PHE A 269 -6.65 0.04 1.97
C PHE A 269 -7.10 -1.40 1.75
N PRO A 270 -7.52 -2.10 2.82
CA PRO A 270 -8.33 -3.30 2.66
C PRO A 270 -9.73 -2.93 2.17
N TYR A 271 -10.28 -3.73 1.27
CA TYR A 271 -11.67 -3.67 0.87
C TYR A 271 -12.23 -5.08 0.67
N LEU A 272 -13.55 -5.20 0.73
CA LEU A 272 -14.26 -6.45 0.59
C LEU A 272 -14.99 -6.50 -0.75
N VAL A 273 -14.76 -7.56 -1.52
CA VAL A 273 -15.54 -7.88 -2.72
C VAL A 273 -16.67 -8.85 -2.35
N ARG A 274 -17.89 -8.54 -2.77
CA ARG A 274 -19.08 -9.40 -2.58
C ARG A 274 -19.73 -9.76 -3.91
N ILE A 275 -20.47 -10.87 -3.93
CA ILE A 275 -21.36 -11.20 -5.04
C ILE A 275 -22.63 -10.31 -4.90
N PRO A 276 -23.22 -9.84 -6.01
CA PRO A 276 -24.51 -9.16 -6.03
C PRO A 276 -25.64 -9.94 -5.32
#